data_AF-A0A4P9YS93-F1
#
_entry.id   AF-A0A4P9YS93-F1
#
_cell.length_a   1.000
_cell.length_b   1.000
_cell.length_c   1.000
_cell.angle_alpha   90.00
_cell.angle_beta   90.00
_cell.angle_gamma   90.00
#
_symmetry.space_group_name_H-M   'P 1'
#
loop_
_entity.id
_entity.type
_entity.pdbx_description
1 polymer ?
#
loop_
_entity_poly.entity_id
_entity_poly.type
_entity_poly.pdbx_seq_one_letter_code
_entity_poly.pdbx_strand_id
1 'polypeptide(L)'
;FAERLYKRLSGSPMPYDARLLFIKLLARVLGIHKLILLQFFTYIVNYLKPHQQDVTVILAATAQAAHQLVPPDTIEPVLMAIANNFVVERVSAEVVCAGINSIREICARCPLAMNETLLQDLTEYKSHRDKGKYLITLFRTVNPELLKKRDR
;
A
#
# COMPACT_ATOMS: atom_id res chain seq x y z
N PHE A 1 -21.67 7.75 6.39
CA PHE A 1 -21.11 7.10 7.60
C PHE A 1 -19.59 7.21 7.65
N ALA A 2 -18.87 6.68 6.65
CA ALA A 2 -17.41 6.70 6.58
C ALA A 2 -16.80 8.11 6.74
N GLU A 3 -17.34 9.13 6.08
CA GLU A 3 -16.86 10.51 6.23
C GLU A 3 -16.97 11.07 7.65
N ARG A 4 -18.07 10.77 8.36
CA ARG A 4 -18.23 11.19 9.76
C ARG A 4 -17.21 10.51 10.67
N LEU A 5 -16.91 9.24 10.37
CA LEU A 5 -15.94 8.45 11.11
C LEU A 5 -14.50 8.92 10.82
N TYR A 6 -14.20 9.30 9.58
CA TYR A 6 -12.96 9.96 9.21
C TYR A 6 -12.79 11.33 9.87
N LYS A 7 -13.83 12.18 9.90
CA LYS A 7 -13.78 13.47 10.61
C LYS A 7 -13.46 13.32 12.09
N ARG A 8 -13.96 12.27 12.74
CA ARG A 8 -13.60 11.95 14.14
C ARG A 8 -12.13 11.50 14.24
N LEU A 9 -11.67 10.65 13.32
CA LEU A 9 -10.28 10.21 13.27
C LEU A 9 -9.29 11.38 13.08
N SER A 10 -9.62 12.34 12.21
CA SER A 10 -8.74 13.47 11.89
C SER A 10 -8.83 14.62 12.89
N GLY A 11 -9.99 14.82 13.52
CA GLY A 11 -10.27 16.01 14.35
C GLY A 11 -10.21 15.79 15.86
N SER A 12 -10.30 14.56 16.37
CA SER A 12 -10.37 14.31 17.81
C SER A 12 -9.04 13.77 18.37
N PRO A 13 -8.53 14.33 19.48
CA PRO A 13 -7.42 13.71 20.21
C PRO A 13 -7.91 12.38 20.78
N MET A 14 -7.20 11.31 20.47
CA MET A 14 -7.57 9.95 20.87
C MET A 14 -6.31 9.12 21.11
N PRO A 15 -6.36 8.14 22.03
CA PRO A 15 -5.26 7.20 22.25
C PRO A 15 -4.87 6.47 20.96
N TYR A 16 -3.60 6.07 20.87
CA TYR A 16 -3.08 5.41 19.68
C TYR A 16 -3.85 4.14 19.31
N ASP A 17 -4.14 3.28 20.30
CA ASP A 17 -4.85 2.01 20.09
C ASP A 17 -6.25 2.24 19.52
N ALA A 18 -6.96 3.23 20.06
CA ALA A 18 -8.25 3.64 19.53
C ALA A 18 -8.10 4.14 18.08
N ARG A 19 -7.08 4.95 17.79
CA ARG A 19 -6.83 5.45 16.44
C ARG A 19 -6.60 4.31 15.44
N LEU A 20 -5.80 3.32 15.82
CA LEU A 20 -5.53 2.14 15.01
C LEU A 20 -6.82 1.35 14.74
N LEU A 21 -7.69 1.17 15.74
CA LEU A 21 -8.99 0.53 15.58
C LEU A 21 -9.88 1.26 14.58
N PHE A 22 -9.92 2.61 14.64
CA PHE A 22 -10.67 3.41 13.68
C PHE A 22 -10.11 3.29 12.26
N ILE A 23 -8.79 3.27 12.09
CA ILE A 23 -8.14 3.04 10.79
C ILE A 23 -8.55 1.68 10.22
N LYS A 24 -8.47 0.61 11.02
CA LYS A 24 -8.87 -0.74 10.60
C LYS A 24 -10.34 -0.81 10.22
N LEU A 25 -11.21 -0.18 11.01
CA LEU A 25 -12.64 -0.14 10.74
C LEU A 25 -12.93 0.61 9.44
N LEU A 26 -12.35 1.80 9.24
CA LEU A 26 -12.48 2.56 8.00
C LEU A 26 -12.03 1.74 6.81
N ALA A 27 -10.81 1.21 6.86
CA ALA A 27 -10.25 0.41 5.77
C ALA A 27 -11.18 -0.74 5.35
N ARG A 28 -11.73 -1.46 6.32
CA ARG A 28 -12.68 -2.55 6.08
C ARG A 28 -13.97 -2.05 5.43
N VAL A 29 -14.55 -0.97 5.96
CA VAL A 29 -15.80 -0.39 5.42
C VAL A 29 -15.60 0.14 3.99
N LEU A 30 -14.49 0.86 3.74
CA LEU A 30 -14.14 1.37 2.41
C LEU A 30 -13.96 0.23 1.40
N GLY A 31 -13.18 -0.80 1.77
CA GLY A 31 -12.89 -1.93 0.89
C GLY A 31 -14.08 -2.82 0.55
N ILE A 32 -14.97 -3.08 1.53
CA ILE A 32 -16.16 -3.91 1.36
C ILE A 32 -17.23 -3.18 0.56
N HIS A 33 -17.55 -1.94 0.95
CA HIS A 33 -18.63 -1.17 0.32
C HIS A 33 -18.16 -0.34 -0.88
N LYS A 34 -16.90 -0.48 -1.30
CA LYS A 34 -16.29 0.23 -2.43
C LYS A 34 -16.49 1.75 -2.34
N LEU A 35 -16.38 2.29 -1.13
CA LEU A 35 -16.58 3.71 -0.88
C LEU A 35 -15.31 4.50 -1.21
N ILE A 36 -15.47 5.55 -1.98
CA ILE A 36 -14.37 6.43 -2.35
C ILE A 36 -14.16 7.46 -1.24
N LEU A 37 -13.06 7.34 -0.50
CA LEU A 37 -12.64 8.32 0.50
C LEU A 37 -11.14 8.63 0.32
N LEU A 38 -10.84 9.53 -0.60
CA LEU A 38 -9.46 9.84 -1.00
C LEU A 38 -8.60 10.38 0.15
N GLN A 39 -9.22 11.17 1.04
CA GLN A 39 -8.57 11.75 2.22
C GLN A 39 -8.01 10.69 3.16
N PHE A 40 -8.57 9.47 3.17
CA PHE A 40 -8.04 8.36 3.96
C PHE A 40 -6.62 7.98 3.50
N PHE A 41 -6.39 7.89 2.19
CA PHE A 41 -5.07 7.53 1.66
C PHE A 41 -4.04 8.62 1.97
N THR A 42 -4.38 9.90 1.77
CA THR A 42 -3.52 11.03 2.15
C THR A 42 -3.19 11.03 3.64
N TYR A 43 -4.16 10.71 4.50
CA TYR A 43 -3.95 10.61 5.93
C TYR A 43 -2.97 9.48 6.28
N ILE A 44 -3.14 8.31 5.66
CA ILE A 44 -2.35 7.11 5.94
C ILE A 44 -0.90 7.25 5.50
N VAL A 45 -0.60 7.97 4.41
CA VAL A 45 0.79 8.21 3.96
C VAL A 45 1.69 8.73 5.09
N ASN A 46 1.16 9.59 5.97
CA ASN A 46 1.92 10.14 7.11
C ASN A 46 2.32 9.07 8.15
N TYR A 47 1.61 7.95 8.18
CA TYR A 47 1.85 6.81 9.09
C TYR A 47 2.69 5.70 8.44
N LEU A 48 2.99 5.78 7.14
CA LEU A 48 3.79 4.78 6.43
C LEU A 48 5.28 5.00 6.66
N LYS A 49 5.73 4.90 7.91
CA LYS A 49 7.14 5.01 8.32
C LYS A 49 7.58 3.71 9.02
N PRO A 50 8.80 3.21 8.81
CA PRO A 50 9.21 1.90 9.35
C PRO A 50 9.25 1.85 10.88
N HIS A 51 9.53 2.99 11.52
CA HIS A 51 9.57 3.15 12.97
C HIS A 51 8.17 3.34 13.59
N GLN A 52 7.13 3.40 12.77
CA GLN A 52 5.77 3.56 13.25
C GLN A 52 5.35 2.28 14.00
N GLN A 53 4.71 2.45 15.16
CA GLN A 53 4.12 1.34 15.90
C GLN A 53 3.06 0.62 15.04
N ASP A 54 2.94 -0.71 15.09
CA ASP A 54 1.91 -1.47 14.37
C ASP A 54 1.83 -1.19 12.85
N VAL A 55 2.95 -0.82 12.23
CA VAL A 55 3.00 -0.41 10.82
C VAL A 55 2.50 -1.49 9.86
N THR A 56 2.70 -2.76 10.19
CA THR A 56 2.19 -3.91 9.41
C THR A 56 0.66 -3.92 9.37
N VAL A 57 0.00 -3.52 10.47
CA VAL A 57 -1.45 -3.41 10.55
C VAL A 57 -1.95 -2.25 9.69
N ILE A 58 -1.22 -1.13 9.69
CA ILE A 58 -1.53 0.04 8.86
C ILE A 58 -1.37 -0.30 7.38
N LEU A 59 -0.29 -0.98 7.01
CA LEU A 59 -0.05 -1.46 5.65
C LEU A 59 -1.18 -2.38 5.16
N ALA A 60 -1.57 -3.38 5.97
CA ALA A 60 -2.68 -4.27 5.66
C ALA A 60 -4.02 -3.53 5.54
N ALA A 61 -4.28 -2.56 6.44
CA ALA A 61 -5.47 -1.71 6.37
C ALA A 61 -5.49 -0.89 5.07
N THR A 62 -4.34 -0.37 4.64
CA THR A 62 -4.21 0.39 3.39
C THR A 62 -4.55 -0.47 2.18
N ALA A 63 -4.00 -1.69 2.14
CA ALA A 63 -4.29 -2.66 1.08
C ALA A 63 -5.76 -3.08 1.07
N GLN A 64 -6.39 -3.23 2.25
CA GLN A 64 -7.81 -3.55 2.35
C GLN A 64 -8.72 -2.40 1.87
N ALA A 65 -8.33 -1.16 2.12
CA ALA A 65 -9.08 0.03 1.71
C ALA A 65 -9.02 0.28 0.19
N ALA A 66 -7.93 -0.13 -0.47
CA ALA A 66 -7.77 0.02 -1.91
C ALA A 66 -8.80 -0.84 -2.68
N HIS A 67 -9.38 -0.28 -3.74
CA HIS A 67 -10.27 -1.00 -4.65
C HIS A 67 -10.32 -0.34 -6.03
N GLN A 68 -10.83 -1.07 -7.03
CA GLN A 68 -10.86 -0.69 -8.45
C GLN A 68 -11.52 0.66 -8.79
N LEU A 69 -12.32 1.24 -7.89
CA LEU A 69 -12.98 2.54 -8.10
C LEU A 69 -12.17 3.71 -7.51
N VAL A 70 -11.07 3.44 -6.81
CA VAL A 70 -10.17 4.49 -6.31
C VAL A 70 -9.28 4.95 -7.46
N PRO A 71 -9.17 6.27 -7.73
CA PRO A 71 -8.31 6.80 -8.77
C PRO A 71 -6.84 6.38 -8.56
N PRO A 72 -6.13 5.95 -9.62
CA PRO A 72 -4.72 5.57 -9.56
C PRO A 72 -3.82 6.67 -8.97
N ASP A 73 -4.06 7.93 -9.32
CA ASP A 73 -3.29 9.10 -8.87
C ASP A 73 -3.29 9.28 -7.35
N THR A 74 -4.31 8.76 -6.66
CA THR A 74 -4.37 8.78 -5.18
C THR A 74 -3.55 7.64 -4.56
N ILE A 75 -3.41 6.52 -5.27
CA ILE A 75 -2.71 5.32 -4.81
C ILE A 75 -1.22 5.39 -5.14
N GLU A 76 -0.82 6.01 -6.25
CA GLU A 76 0.59 6.19 -6.63
C GLU A 76 1.46 6.77 -5.50
N PRO A 77 1.10 7.88 -4.80
CA PRO A 77 1.91 8.40 -3.70
C PRO A 77 1.98 7.43 -2.51
N VAL A 78 0.96 6.59 -2.31
CA VAL A 78 0.97 5.54 -1.30
C VAL A 78 2.00 4.47 -1.66
N LEU A 79 2.01 4.01 -2.91
CA LEU A 79 2.99 3.03 -3.39
C LEU A 79 4.42 3.56 -3.30
N MET A 80 4.65 4.81 -3.73
CA MET A 80 5.96 5.46 -3.61
C MET A 80 6.39 5.58 -2.14
N ALA A 81 5.49 5.98 -1.24
CA ALA A 81 5.81 6.07 0.18
C ALA A 81 6.22 4.70 0.76
N ILE A 82 5.52 3.62 0.38
CA ILE A 82 5.88 2.27 0.83
C ILE A 82 7.24 1.86 0.26
N ALA A 83 7.49 2.09 -1.03
CA ALA A 83 8.77 1.73 -1.64
C ALA A 83 9.94 2.49 -1.01
N ASN A 84 9.84 3.82 -0.90
CA ASN A 84 10.91 4.68 -0.40
C ASN A 84 11.23 4.45 1.08
N ASN A 85 10.25 4.00 1.88
CA ASN A 85 10.42 3.82 3.32
C ASN A 85 10.72 2.36 3.70
N PHE A 86 10.14 1.39 3.00
CA PHE A 86 10.20 -0.04 3.39
C PHE A 86 11.07 -0.87 2.47
N VAL A 87 11.34 -0.45 1.23
CA VAL A 87 12.15 -1.21 0.26
C VAL A 87 13.51 -0.50 0.08
N VAL A 88 14.28 -0.44 1.17
CA VAL A 88 15.61 0.19 1.20
C VAL A 88 16.64 -0.72 1.86
N GLU A 89 17.91 -0.62 1.48
CA GLU A 89 18.99 -1.50 1.98
C GLU A 89 19.21 -1.43 3.50
N ARG A 90 18.85 -0.31 4.12
CA ARG A 90 19.05 -0.06 5.56
C ARG A 90 17.99 -0.65 6.49
N VAL A 91 16.93 -1.26 5.96
CA VAL A 91 15.87 -1.87 6.79
C VAL A 91 15.98 -3.40 6.80
N SER A 92 15.42 -4.03 7.83
CA SER A 92 15.47 -5.49 7.97
C SER A 92 14.73 -6.20 6.82
N ALA A 93 15.16 -7.42 6.52
CA ALA A 93 14.54 -8.25 5.49
C ALA A 93 13.03 -8.44 5.69
N GLU A 94 12.56 -8.50 6.95
CA GLU A 94 11.15 -8.63 7.29
C GLU A 94 10.35 -7.38 6.92
N VAL A 95 10.89 -6.19 7.19
CA VAL A 95 10.26 -4.90 6.84
C VAL A 95 10.18 -4.75 5.31
N VAL A 96 11.23 -5.14 4.59
CA VAL A 96 11.21 -5.18 3.11
C VAL A 96 10.13 -6.13 2.60
N CYS A 97 9.99 -7.31 3.23
CA CYS A 97 8.96 -8.28 2.86
C CYS A 97 7.55 -7.71 3.07
N ALA A 98 7.31 -7.09 4.22
CA ALA A 98 6.04 -6.43 4.50
C ALA A 98 5.73 -5.33 3.48
N GLY A 99 6.71 -4.51 3.11
CA GLY A 99 6.57 -3.48 2.08
C GLY A 99 6.19 -4.05 0.71
N ILE A 100 6.96 -5.02 0.21
CA ILE A 100 6.71 -5.66 -1.09
C ILE A 100 5.35 -6.36 -1.13
N ASN A 101 4.99 -7.08 -0.07
CA ASN A 101 3.69 -7.76 0.01
C ASN A 101 2.52 -6.76 0.01
N SER A 102 2.68 -5.64 0.72
CA SER A 102 1.66 -4.59 0.78
C SER A 102 1.47 -3.91 -0.59
N ILE A 103 2.57 -3.59 -1.29
CA ILE A 103 2.53 -3.07 -2.66
C ILE A 103 1.81 -4.06 -3.58
N ARG A 104 2.17 -5.35 -3.52
CA ARG A 104 1.52 -6.40 -4.31
C ARG A 104 0.02 -6.44 -4.06
N GLU A 105 -0.41 -6.41 -2.81
CA GLU A 105 -1.84 -6.46 -2.46
C GLU A 105 -2.63 -5.22 -2.90
N ILE A 106 -2.00 -4.05 -2.84
CA ILE A 106 -2.59 -2.81 -3.38
C ILE A 106 -2.71 -2.93 -4.91
N CYS A 107 -1.64 -3.32 -5.61
CA CYS A 107 -1.62 -3.48 -7.06
C CYS A 107 -2.56 -4.57 -7.56
N ALA A 108 -2.80 -5.63 -6.78
CA ALA A 108 -3.78 -6.66 -7.14
C ALA A 108 -5.21 -6.09 -7.21
N ARG A 109 -5.48 -4.97 -6.53
CA ARG A 109 -6.79 -4.29 -6.53
C ARG A 109 -6.81 -3.05 -7.44
N CYS A 110 -5.68 -2.34 -7.51
CA CYS A 110 -5.49 -1.11 -8.27
C CYS A 110 -4.20 -1.21 -9.12
N PRO A 111 -4.17 -2.05 -10.17
CA PRO A 111 -2.94 -2.31 -10.92
C PRO A 111 -2.43 -1.10 -11.71
N LEU A 112 -3.35 -0.23 -12.13
CA LEU A 112 -3.04 0.98 -12.90
C LEU A 112 -2.27 2.03 -12.09
N ALA A 113 -2.19 1.89 -10.76
CA ALA A 113 -1.42 2.79 -9.91
C ALA A 113 0.09 2.52 -9.92
N MET A 114 0.52 1.37 -10.48
CA MET A 114 1.93 1.03 -10.60
C MET A 114 2.50 1.61 -11.90
N ASN A 115 3.58 2.38 -11.78
CA ASN A 115 4.34 2.90 -12.91
C ASN A 115 5.54 1.98 -13.26
N GLU A 116 6.00 2.06 -14.50
CA GLU A 116 7.06 1.19 -15.03
C GLU A 116 8.36 1.31 -14.24
N THR A 117 8.79 2.54 -13.94
CA THR A 117 10.04 2.80 -13.21
C THR A 117 10.04 2.15 -11.84
N LEU A 118 8.97 2.31 -11.05
CA LEU A 118 8.89 1.71 -9.72
C LEU A 118 8.83 0.19 -9.80
N LEU A 119 8.08 -0.37 -10.76
CA LEU A 119 8.02 -1.82 -10.93
C LEU A 119 9.40 -2.39 -11.27
N GLN A 120 10.17 -1.71 -12.11
CA GLN A 120 11.54 -2.12 -12.42
C GLN A 120 12.44 -2.05 -11.18
N ASP A 121 12.40 -0.96 -10.42
CA ASP A 121 13.20 -0.80 -9.20
C ASP A 121 12.87 -1.90 -8.15
N LEU A 122 11.59 -2.21 -7.98
CA LEU A 122 11.13 -3.24 -7.04
C LEU A 122 11.50 -4.66 -7.48
N THR A 123 11.51 -4.93 -8.78
CA THR A 123 11.86 -6.25 -9.33
C THR A 123 13.36 -6.46 -9.46
N GLU A 124 14.15 -5.39 -9.58
CA GLU A 124 15.61 -5.44 -9.63
C GLU A 124 16.27 -5.51 -8.27
N TYR A 125 15.53 -5.39 -7.18
CA TYR A 125 16.06 -5.46 -5.82
C TYR A 125 16.69 -6.84 -5.51
N LYS A 126 18.00 -6.96 -5.77
CA LYS A 126 18.77 -8.22 -5.84
C LYS A 126 18.92 -8.96 -4.51
N SER A 127 18.93 -8.24 -3.38
CA SER A 127 19.13 -8.79 -2.03
C SER A 127 18.02 -9.81 -1.64
N HIS A 128 16.83 -9.68 -2.23
CA HIS A 128 15.70 -10.55 -1.95
C HIS A 128 14.99 -10.99 -3.23
N ARG A 129 15.77 -11.63 -4.12
CA ARG A 129 15.32 -12.15 -5.42
C ARG A 129 14.02 -12.97 -5.38
N ASP A 130 13.69 -13.60 -4.25
CA ASP A 130 12.46 -14.37 -4.09
C ASP A 130 11.21 -13.53 -3.80
N LYS A 131 11.34 -12.31 -3.25
CA LYS A 131 10.21 -11.47 -2.86
C LYS A 131 9.63 -10.70 -4.06
N GLY A 132 10.47 -10.27 -4.99
CA GLY A 132 10.06 -9.64 -6.24
C GLY A 132 9.28 -10.56 -7.19
N LYS A 133 9.44 -11.89 -7.06
CA LYS A 133 8.73 -12.89 -7.90
C LYS A 133 7.22 -12.75 -7.84
N TYR A 134 6.66 -12.38 -6.69
CA TYR A 134 5.22 -12.24 -6.53
C TYR A 134 4.67 -11.02 -7.27
N LEU A 135 5.44 -9.93 -7.38
CA LEU A 135 5.08 -8.76 -8.20
C LEU A 135 5.18 -9.09 -9.68
N ILE A 136 6.24 -9.77 -10.11
CA ILE A 136 6.40 -10.23 -11.50
C ILE A 136 5.23 -11.12 -11.91
N THR A 137 4.88 -12.10 -11.07
CA THR A 137 3.77 -13.02 -11.34
C THR A 137 2.43 -12.29 -11.47
N LEU A 138 2.18 -11.28 -10.62
CA LEU A 138 0.98 -10.46 -10.72
C LEU A 138 0.94 -9.69 -12.06
N PHE A 139 2.00 -8.97 -12.40
CA PHE A 139 2.03 -8.14 -13.61
C PHE A 139 2.08 -8.94 -14.91
N ARG A 140 2.57 -10.19 -14.90
CA ARG A 140 2.40 -11.13 -16.03
C ARG A 140 0.95 -11.42 -16.37
N THR A 141 0.04 -11.34 -15.40
CA THR A 141 -1.39 -11.57 -15.64
C THR A 141 -2.15 -10.28 -15.91
N VAL A 142 -1.73 -9.18 -15.30
CA VAL A 142 -2.48 -7.92 -15.33
C VAL A 142 -2.02 -6.99 -16.46
N ASN A 143 -0.71 -6.82 -16.62
CA ASN A 143 -0.15 -6.00 -17.69
C ASN A 143 1.32 -6.41 -17.96
N PRO A 144 1.55 -7.40 -18.84
CA PRO A 144 2.89 -7.90 -19.13
C PRO A 144 3.81 -6.85 -19.76
N GLU A 145 3.27 -5.81 -20.39
CA GLU A 145 4.08 -4.82 -21.09
C GLU A 145 4.92 -3.97 -20.15
N LEU A 146 4.45 -3.76 -18.92
CA LEU A 146 5.19 -3.07 -17.84
C LEU A 146 6.43 -3.85 -17.36
N LEU A 147 6.53 -5.15 -17.68
CA LEU A 147 7.69 -5.96 -17.34
C LEU A 147 8.77 -5.88 -18.43
N LYS A 148 10.03 -5.96 -18.01
CA LYS A 148 11.16 -6.11 -18.94
C LYS A 148 11.02 -7.40 -19.73
N LYS A 149 11.49 -7.44 -20.99
CA LYS A 149 11.37 -8.62 -21.87
C LYS A 149 11.81 -9.94 -21.25
N ARG A 150 12.78 -9.93 -20.32
CA ARG A 150 13.25 -11.13 -19.60
C ARG A 150 12.23 -11.69 -18.59
N ASP A 151 11.36 -10.83 -18.08
CA ASP A 151 10.43 -11.10 -16.99
C ASP A 151 8.98 -11.23 -17.51
N ARG A 152 8.72 -10.94 -18.79
CA ARG A 152 7.44 -11.16 -19.48
C ARG A 152 7.07 -12.64 -19.52
#